data_AF-B0NA55-F1
#
_entry.id   AF-B0NA55-F1
#
_cell.length_a   1.000
_cell.length_b   1.000
_cell.length_c   1.000
_cell.angle_alpha   90.00
_cell.angle_beta   90.00
_cell.angle_gamma   90.00
#
_symmetry.space_group_name_H-M   'P 1'
#
loop_
_entity.id
_entity.type
_entity.pdbx_description
1 polymer ?
#
loop_
_entity_poly.entity_id
_entity_poly.type
_entity_poly.pdbx_seq_one_letter_code
_entity_poly.pdbx_strand_id
1 'polypeptide(L)' 'MSEREKKILETFKSVIPELTELEREKLLSFGEGMAFKAQELKKKDNPDGKEGGD' A
#
# COMPACT_ATOMS: atom_id res chain seq x y z
N MET A 1 -2.40 0.94 -14.02
CA MET A 1 -2.70 2.12 -13.19
C MET A 1 -3.58 3.09 -13.94
N SER A 2 -4.66 3.56 -13.33
CA SER A 2 -5.47 4.70 -13.76
C SER A 2 -4.67 6.00 -13.74
N GLU A 3 -5.15 7.03 -14.44
CA GLU A 3 -4.53 8.37 -14.44
C GLU A 3 -4.42 8.97 -13.04
N ARG A 4 -5.40 8.67 -12.17
CA ARG A 4 -5.37 9.10 -10.77
C ARG A 4 -4.22 8.45 -10.01
N GLU A 5 -3.99 7.16 -10.21
CA GLU A 5 -2.89 6.43 -9.57
C GLU A 5 -1.52 6.92 -10.05
N LYS A 6 -1.39 7.21 -11.35
CA LYS A 6 -0.17 7.81 -11.91
C LYS A 6 0.14 9.17 -11.27
N LYS A 7 -0.88 10.03 -11.13
CA LYS A 7 -0.72 11.36 -10.50
C LYS A 7 -0.24 11.26 -9.05
N ILE A 8 -0.74 10.27 -8.30
CA ILE A 8 -0.30 10.01 -6.92
C ILE A 8 1.19 9.65 -6.91
N LEU A 9 1.62 8.72 -7.77
CA LEU A 9 3.03 8.33 -7.84
C LEU A 9 3.95 9.47 -8.25
N GLU A 10 3.60 10.24 -9.28
CA GLU A 10 4.44 11.36 -9.73
C GLU A 10 4.57 12.44 -8.65
N THR A 11 3.51 12.68 -7.87
CA THR A 11 3.56 13.62 -6.72
C THR A 11 4.55 13.13 -5.66
N PHE A 12 4.45 11.86 -5.25
CA PHE A 12 5.37 11.33 -4.23
C PHE A 12 6.80 11.22 -4.74
N LYS A 13 7.00 10.89 -6.02
CA LYS A 13 8.31 10.88 -6.67
C LYS A 13 9.00 12.24 -6.59
N SER A 14 8.26 13.35 -6.77
CA SER A 14 8.83 14.70 -6.63
C SER A 14 9.04 15.12 -5.18
N VAL A 15 8.23 14.63 -4.23
CA VAL A 15 8.28 15.07 -2.83
C VAL A 15 9.28 14.28 -1.99
N ILE A 16 9.47 12.98 -2.23
CA ILE A 16 10.34 12.10 -1.42
C ILE A 16 11.78 12.65 -1.22
N PRO A 17 12.45 13.22 -2.24
CA PRO A 17 13.79 13.79 -2.07
C PRO A 17 13.83 14.99 -1.10
N GLU A 18 12.73 15.76 -1.04
CA GLU A 18 12.63 16.99 -0.24
C GLU A 18 12.25 16.73 1.23
N LEU A 19 11.82 15.52 1.56
CA LEU A 19 11.44 15.14 2.91
C LEU A 19 12.66 15.02 3.83
N THR A 20 12.45 15.23 5.13
CA THR A 20 13.41 14.80 6.15
C THR A 20 13.44 13.28 6.27
N GLU A 21 14.47 12.74 6.92
CA GLU A 21 14.56 11.30 7.19
C GLU A 21 13.35 10.78 7.99
N LEU A 22 12.98 11.50 9.05
CA LEU A 22 11.80 11.16 9.87
C LEU A 22 10.50 11.18 9.06
N GLU A 23 10.34 12.10 8.11
CA GLU A 23 9.16 12.15 7.25
C GLU A 23 9.14 11.02 6.23
N ARG A 24 10.29 10.62 5.69
CA ARG A 24 10.40 9.44 4.83
C ARG A 24 10.05 8.16 5.58
N GLU A 25 10.55 8.00 6.81
CA GLU A 25 10.20 6.86 7.66
C GLU A 25 8.70 6.79 7.94
N LYS A 26 8.09 7.93 8.32
CA LYS A 26 6.63 8.00 8.52
C LYS A 26 5.87 7.63 7.25
N LEU A 27 6.25 8.17 6.09
CA LEU A 27 5.62 7.87 4.80
C LEU A 27 5.70 6.37 4.47
N LEU A 28 6.86 5.76 4.69
CA LEU A 28 7.08 4.33 4.50
C LEU A 28 6.17 3.51 5.41
N SER A 29 6.17 3.79 6.72
CA SER A 29 5.32 3.07 7.68
C SER A 29 3.82 3.18 7.33
N PHE A 30 3.35 4.35 6.89
CA PHE A 30 1.97 4.49 6.41
C PHE A 30 1.71 3.66 5.15
N GLY A 31 2.63 3.66 4.19
CA GLY A 31 2.54 2.85 2.97
C GLY A 31 2.45 1.35 3.26
N GLU A 32 3.30 0.85 4.15
CA GLU A 32 3.32 -0.55 4.59
C GLU A 32 2.03 -0.93 5.30
N GLY A 33 1.53 -0.08 6.21
CA GLY A 33 0.25 -0.31 6.90
C GLY A 33 -0.95 -0.36 5.94
N MET A 34 -0.99 0.52 4.93
CA MET A 34 -2.02 0.48 3.89
C MET A 34 -1.91 -0.79 3.03
N ALA A 35 -0.70 -1.18 2.65
CA ALA A 35 -0.46 -2.40 1.88
C ALA A 35 -0.91 -3.65 2.65
N PHE A 36 -0.56 -3.74 3.93
CA PHE A 36 -1.00 -4.80 4.83
C PHE A 36 -2.54 -4.89 4.88
N LYS A 37 -3.22 -3.77 5.17
CA LYS A 37 -4.69 -3.75 5.25
C LYS A 37 -5.37 -4.10 3.92
N ALA A 38 -4.82 -3.64 2.79
CA ALA A 38 -5.35 -3.96 1.47
C ALA A 38 -5.25 -5.47 1.17
N GLN A 39 -4.17 -6.13 1.60
CA GLN A 39 -4.04 -7.59 1.49
C GLN A 39 -5.05 -8.32 2.38
N GLU A 40 -5.26 -7.85 3.61
CA GLU A 40 -6.24 -8.44 4.53
C GLU A 40 -7.68 -8.33 4.02
N LEU A 41 -8.06 -7.20 3.41
CA LEU A 41 -9.37 -7.03 2.80
C LEU A 41 -9.58 -7.99 1.61
N LYS A 42 -8.54 -8.15 0.76
CA LYS A 42 -8.59 -9.11 -0.36
C LYS A 42 -8.76 -10.57 0.10
N LYS A 43 -8.26 -10.92 1.29
CA LYS A 43 -8.46 -12.25 1.89
C LYS A 43 -9.88 -12.41 2.45
N LYS A 44 -10.47 -11.36 3.02
CA LYS A 44 -11.82 -11.38 3.60
C LYS A 44 -12.94 -11.43 2.56
N ASP A 45 -12.74 -10.81 1.40
CA ASP A 45 -13.71 -10.81 0.30
C ASP A 45 -13.68 -12.11 -0.53
N ASN A 46 -12.86 -13.09 -0.14
CA ASN A 46 -12.80 -14.42 -0.77
C ASN A 46 -12.89 -15.52 0.30
N PRO A 47 -14.08 -15.80 0.87
CA PRO A 47 -14.27 -16.80 1.95
C PRO A 47 -14.12 -18.26 1.48
N ASP A 48 -14.01 -18.53 0.17
CA ASP A 48 -13.84 -19.87 -0.39
C ASP A 48 -12.36 -20.24 -0.66
N GLY A 49 -11.50 -19.96 0.31
CA GLY A 49 -10.27 -20.74 0.47
C GLY A 49 -10.66 -22.09 1.08
N LYS A 50 -10.98 -23.08 0.25
CA LYS A 50 -11.09 -24.47 0.69
C LYS A 50 -9.80 -24.88 1.42
N GLU A 51 -9.83 -24.90 2.74
CA GLU A 51 -9.06 -25.87 3.53
C GLU A 51 -9.82 -27.20 3.45
N GLY A 52 -9.60 -27.90 2.33
CA GLY A 52 -9.82 -29.34 2.24
C GLY A 52 -8.48 -29.99 1.96
N GLY A 53 -7.99 -30.81 2.89
CA GLY A 53 -6.78 -31.61 2.70
C GLY A 53 -6.27 -32.23 3.99
N ASP A 54 -6.80 -33.43 4.28
CA ASP A 54 -6.42 -34.50 5.23
C ASP A 54 -6.08 -34.18 6.70
#